data_AF-A0A2H1WRH4-F1
#
_entry.id   AF-A0A2H1WRH4-F1
#
_cell.length_a   1.000
_cell.length_b   1.000
_cell.length_c   1.000
_cell.angle_alpha   90.00
_cell.angle_beta   90.00
_cell.angle_gamma   90.00
#
_symmetry.space_group_name_H-M   'P 1'
#
loop_
_entity.id
_entity.type
_entity.pdbx_description
1 polymer ?
#
loop_
_entity_poly.entity_id
_entity_poly.type
_entity_poly.pdbx_seq_one_letter_code
_entity_poly.pdbx_strand_id
1 'polypeptide(L)'
;MHWQSSLKNIVGAIDCTHIKITKPRGILHTEQYRNRKGYFSLNVQVVGGPNLTIHDIVVRWAGSTHDSRIVRNSRLNIRLHNSEIEYLLTPVSNPRTAQEERYNKVQIKSRNSVERLFGVWKRRFPYLHIGLATKLSPTANIIIVCAVMCMCSTTLQ
;
A
#
# COMPACT_ATOMS: atom_id res chain seq x y z
N MET A 1 1.57 15.63 -13.83
CA MET A 1 2.44 14.47 -14.17
C MET A 1 1.53 13.37 -14.70
N HIS A 2 1.33 13.31 -16.02
CA HIS A 2 0.34 12.44 -16.65
C HIS A 2 0.87 11.00 -16.79
N TRP A 3 0.11 10.02 -16.29
CA TRP A 3 0.39 8.57 -16.42
C TRP A 3 0.12 8.02 -17.83
N GLN A 4 0.21 8.87 -18.84
CA GLN A 4 0.13 8.46 -20.22
C GLN A 4 1.52 8.13 -20.70
N SER A 5 1.96 6.90 -20.50
CA SER A 5 2.88 6.28 -21.45
C SER A 5 2.98 4.80 -21.19
N SER A 6 2.67 4.02 -22.23
CA SER A 6 3.16 2.67 -22.54
C SER A 6 2.38 1.41 -22.16
N LEU A 7 1.41 1.44 -21.25
CA LEU A 7 0.55 0.28 -20.95
C LEU A 7 -0.90 0.76 -20.88
N LYS A 8 -1.80 0.14 -21.66
CA LYS A 8 -3.24 0.47 -21.61
C LYS A 8 -3.79 -0.03 -20.25
N ASN A 9 -4.75 0.69 -19.66
CA ASN A 9 -5.52 0.27 -18.47
C ASN A 9 -4.76 0.07 -17.13
N ILE A 10 -3.66 0.79 -16.88
CA ILE A 10 -3.09 0.85 -15.52
C ILE A 10 -3.99 1.72 -14.61
N VAL A 11 -4.61 1.09 -13.61
CA VAL A 11 -5.50 1.75 -12.64
C VAL A 11 -4.72 2.34 -11.45
N GLY A 12 -3.54 1.80 -11.15
CA GLY A 12 -2.67 2.28 -10.06
C GLY A 12 -1.57 1.27 -9.72
N ALA A 13 -0.75 1.60 -8.73
CA ALA A 13 0.23 0.68 -8.16
C ALA A 13 -0.19 0.25 -6.75
N ILE A 14 -0.07 -1.05 -6.49
CA ILE A 14 -0.22 -1.60 -5.15
C ILE A 14 1.13 -1.56 -4.43
N ASP A 15 1.14 -1.10 -3.19
CA ASP A 15 2.26 -1.31 -2.30
C ASP A 15 1.76 -1.41 -0.85
N CYS A 16 2.62 -1.89 0.02
CA CYS A 16 2.33 -2.08 1.43
C CYS A 16 3.17 -1.12 2.29
N THR A 17 2.62 -0.67 3.41
CA THR A 17 3.33 0.17 4.37
C THR A 17 3.01 -0.23 5.80
N HIS A 18 4.05 -0.30 6.63
CA HIS A 18 3.87 -0.55 8.05
C HIS A 18 3.43 0.73 8.76
N ILE A 19 2.33 0.64 9.51
CA ILE A 19 1.89 1.65 10.47
C ILE A 19 2.18 1.12 11.86
N LYS A 20 2.98 1.86 12.62
CA LYS A 20 3.42 1.43 13.95
C LYS A 20 2.24 1.48 14.93
N ILE A 21 2.14 0.45 15.77
CA ILE A 21 1.13 0.34 16.83
C ILE A 21 1.81 0.00 18.14
N THR A 22 1.14 0.26 19.26
CA THR A 22 1.53 -0.34 20.53
C THR A 22 1.26 -1.84 20.52
N LYS A 23 1.99 -2.60 21.35
CA LYS A 23 1.76 -4.04 21.50
C LYS A 23 0.28 -4.28 21.83
N PRO A 24 -0.48 -5.00 20.97
CA PRO A 24 -1.88 -5.26 21.25
C PRO A 24 -2.03 -6.04 22.55
N ARG A 25 -2.76 -5.49 23.52
CA ARG A 25 -3.03 -6.13 24.82
C ARG A 25 -4.33 -6.92 24.75
N GLY A 26 -4.39 -8.07 25.42
CA GLY A 26 -5.61 -8.88 25.53
C GLY A 26 -5.98 -9.63 24.25
N ILE A 27 -5.04 -9.83 23.32
CA ILE A 27 -5.25 -10.59 22.08
C ILE A 27 -4.24 -11.74 22.05
N LEU A 28 -4.73 -12.95 21.78
CA LEU A 28 -3.89 -14.12 21.54
C LEU A 28 -3.03 -13.90 20.28
N HIS A 29 -1.82 -14.45 20.24
CA HIS A 29 -0.89 -14.32 19.10
C HIS A 29 -0.44 -12.88 18.76
N THR A 30 -0.36 -11.99 19.75
CA THR A 30 0.15 -10.60 19.59
C THR A 30 1.49 -10.49 18.84
N GLU A 31 2.37 -11.49 18.92
CA GLU A 31 3.66 -11.47 18.22
C GLU A 31 3.51 -11.52 16.67
N GLN A 32 2.36 -11.94 16.14
CA GLN A 32 2.07 -11.82 14.70
C GLN A 32 2.06 -10.36 14.22
N TYR A 33 1.84 -9.40 15.12
CA TYR A 33 1.90 -7.98 14.77
C TYR A 33 3.33 -7.43 14.75
N ARG A 34 4.33 -8.20 15.21
CA ARG A 34 5.73 -7.79 15.14
C ARG A 34 6.25 -7.98 13.72
N ASN A 35 6.85 -6.93 13.17
CA ASN A 35 7.48 -6.98 11.84
C ASN A 35 8.96 -7.39 11.91
N ARG A 36 9.58 -7.53 10.74
CA ARG A 36 11.02 -7.85 10.58
C ARG A 36 11.97 -6.81 11.18
N LYS A 37 11.49 -5.59 11.47
CA LYS A 37 12.26 -4.51 12.13
C LYS A 37 12.07 -4.52 13.66
N GLY A 38 11.40 -5.53 14.21
CA GLY A 38 11.28 -5.75 15.65
C GLY A 38 10.17 -4.96 16.36
N TYR A 39 9.43 -4.10 15.66
CA TYR A 39 8.33 -3.31 16.25
C TYR A 39 6.95 -3.83 15.83
N PHE A 40 5.93 -3.54 16.66
CA PHE A 40 4.54 -3.91 16.37
C PHE A 40 3.93 -2.97 15.33
N SER A 41 3.28 -3.53 14.32
CA SER A 41 2.67 -2.77 13.22
C SER A 41 1.46 -3.46 12.63
N LEU A 42 0.61 -2.67 11.98
CA LEU A 42 -0.29 -3.15 10.94
C LEU A 42 0.40 -2.99 9.59
N ASN A 43 0.39 -4.04 8.78
CA ASN A 43 0.82 -3.94 7.40
C ASN A 43 -0.38 -3.49 6.54
N VAL A 44 -0.30 -2.29 5.99
CA VAL A 44 -1.40 -1.62 5.29
C VAL A 44 -1.14 -1.70 3.80
N GLN A 45 -2.04 -2.34 3.07
CA GLN A 45 -2.03 -2.36 1.61
C GLN A 45 -2.70 -1.08 1.10
N VAL A 46 -2.11 -0.44 0.10
CA VAL A 46 -2.67 0.71 -0.57
C VAL A 46 -2.53 0.54 -2.08
N VAL A 47 -3.58 0.88 -2.82
CA VAL A 47 -3.47 1.15 -4.26
C VAL A 47 -3.37 2.64 -4.45
N GLY A 48 -2.17 3.11 -4.78
CA GLY A 48 -1.92 4.50 -5.11
C GLY A 48 -2.09 4.75 -6.60
N GLY A 49 -2.81 5.82 -6.91
CA GLY A 49 -2.98 6.32 -8.26
C GLY A 49 -2.03 7.44 -8.63
N PRO A 50 -2.27 8.04 -9.80
CA PRO A 50 -1.71 9.33 -10.17
C PRO A 50 -1.89 10.42 -9.11
N ASN A 51 -0.94 11.36 -9.04
CA ASN A 51 -1.04 12.57 -8.22
C ASN A 51 -1.35 12.31 -6.73
N LEU A 52 -0.76 11.25 -6.15
CA LEU A 52 -0.93 10.90 -4.73
C LEU A 52 -2.39 10.59 -4.33
N THR A 53 -3.18 10.08 -5.26
CA THR A 53 -4.53 9.58 -4.96
C THR A 53 -4.47 8.17 -4.39
N ILE A 54 -5.45 7.82 -3.55
CA ILE A 54 -5.63 6.46 -3.03
C ILE A 54 -6.91 5.89 -3.63
N HIS A 55 -6.81 4.75 -4.32
CA HIS A 55 -7.95 4.08 -4.95
C HIS A 55 -8.51 2.95 -4.09
N ASP A 56 -7.66 2.30 -3.30
CA ASP A 56 -8.05 1.23 -2.39
C ASP A 56 -7.09 1.20 -1.19
N ILE A 57 -7.62 0.84 -0.01
CA ILE A 57 -6.84 0.70 1.21
C ILE A 57 -7.36 -0.48 2.03
N VAL A 58 -6.45 -1.34 2.49
CA VAL A 58 -6.78 -2.50 3.32
C VAL A 58 -5.94 -2.47 4.59
N VAL A 59 -6.60 -2.24 5.73
CA VAL A 59 -6.00 -2.10 7.07
C VAL A 59 -6.40 -3.29 7.94
N ARG A 60 -5.86 -4.48 7.65
CA ARG A 60 -6.19 -5.70 8.41
C ARG A 60 -5.01 -6.64 8.67
N TRP A 61 -3.89 -6.45 7.98
CA TRP A 61 -2.80 -7.42 8.02
C TRP A 61 -1.90 -7.17 9.22
N ALA A 62 -1.53 -8.26 9.90
CA ALA A 62 -0.57 -8.20 10.99
C ALA A 62 0.83 -7.88 10.45
N GLY A 63 1.65 -7.21 11.26
CA GLY A 63 2.98 -6.73 10.87
C GLY A 63 3.97 -7.81 10.41
N SER A 64 3.77 -9.08 10.75
CA SER A 64 4.60 -10.19 10.24
C SER A 64 4.18 -10.66 8.84
N THR A 65 3.04 -10.20 8.31
CA THR A 65 2.51 -10.65 7.02
C THR A 65 3.38 -10.10 5.89
N HIS A 66 3.91 -10.99 5.06
CA HIS A 66 4.67 -10.63 3.86
C HIS A 66 3.80 -9.93 2.81
N ASP A 67 4.35 -8.90 2.17
CA ASP A 67 3.67 -8.11 1.13
C ASP A 67 3.18 -8.99 -0.02
N SER A 68 3.95 -10.01 -0.43
CA SER A 68 3.53 -10.99 -1.46
C SER A 68 2.27 -11.75 -1.08
N ARG A 69 2.12 -12.11 0.20
CA ARG A 69 0.92 -12.78 0.71
C ARG A 69 -0.27 -11.83 0.74
N ILE A 70 -0.05 -10.57 1.10
CA ILE A 70 -1.09 -9.54 1.10
C ILE A 70 -1.62 -9.32 -0.32
N VAL A 71 -0.71 -9.08 -1.27
CA VAL A 71 -1.05 -8.89 -2.68
C VAL A 71 -1.80 -10.11 -3.21
N ARG A 72 -1.31 -11.33 -2.96
CA ARG A 72 -1.96 -12.58 -3.43
C ARG A 72 -3.39 -12.77 -2.89
N ASN A 73 -3.65 -12.33 -1.67
CA ASN A 73 -4.97 -12.42 -1.02
C ASN A 73 -5.81 -11.14 -1.16
N SER A 74 -5.39 -10.22 -2.02
CA SER A 74 -6.16 -9.00 -2.30
C SER A 74 -7.29 -9.30 -3.30
N ARG A 75 -8.41 -8.59 -3.18
CA ARG A 75 -9.50 -8.66 -4.18
C ARG A 75 -9.01 -8.26 -5.57
N LEU A 76 -8.01 -7.39 -5.62
CA LEU A 76 -7.38 -6.93 -6.86
C LEU A 76 -6.66 -8.06 -7.57
N ASN A 77 -5.98 -8.94 -6.84
CA ASN A 77 -5.36 -10.11 -7.45
C ASN A 77 -6.40 -11.06 -8.06
N ILE A 78 -7.57 -11.23 -7.44
CA ILE A 78 -8.67 -12.01 -8.02
C ILE A 78 -9.15 -11.38 -9.33
N ARG A 79 -9.40 -10.06 -9.31
CA ARG A 79 -9.84 -9.31 -10.51
C ARG A 79 -8.80 -9.34 -11.64
N LEU A 80 -7.51 -9.36 -11.29
CA LEU A 80 -6.42 -9.52 -12.25
C LEU A 80 -6.46 -10.91 -12.91
N HIS A 81 -6.64 -11.97 -12.13
CA HIS A 81 -6.75 -13.34 -12.65
C HIS A 81 -8.00 -13.52 -13.53
N ASN A 82 -9.09 -12.81 -13.22
CA ASN A 82 -10.31 -12.79 -14.02
C ASN A 82 -10.23 -11.87 -15.25
N SER A 83 -9.08 -11.24 -15.51
CA SER A 83 -8.88 -10.26 -16.60
C SER A 83 -9.82 -9.04 -16.53
N GLU A 84 -10.36 -8.71 -15.35
CA GLU A 84 -11.18 -7.51 -15.14
C GLU A 84 -10.35 -6.24 -14.96
N ILE A 85 -9.11 -6.38 -14.49
CA ILE A 85 -8.13 -5.31 -14.37
C ILE A 85 -6.80 -5.80 -14.95
N GLU A 86 -6.10 -4.95 -15.69
CA GLU A 86 -5.02 -5.43 -16.56
C GLU A 86 -3.66 -5.45 -15.87
N TYR A 87 -3.40 -4.63 -14.83
CA TYR A 87 -2.07 -4.57 -14.21
C TYR A 87 -2.10 -4.29 -12.70
N LEU A 88 -1.63 -5.27 -11.92
CA LEU A 88 -1.16 -5.11 -10.56
C LEU A 88 0.33 -5.45 -10.55
N LEU A 89 1.16 -4.45 -10.30
CA LEU A 89 2.54 -4.42 -10.76
C LEU A 89 3.53 -5.27 -9.93
N THR A 90 3.55 -6.59 -10.10
CA THR A 90 4.69 -7.43 -9.67
C THR A 90 5.82 -7.36 -10.71
N PRO A 91 7.08 -7.10 -10.31
CA PRO A 91 8.19 -6.99 -11.26
C PRO A 91 8.48 -8.34 -11.93
N VAL A 92 8.79 -8.33 -13.22
CA VAL A 92 9.23 -9.52 -13.96
C VAL A 92 10.69 -9.78 -13.65
N SER A 93 10.99 -10.95 -13.08
CA SER A 93 12.36 -11.40 -12.81
C SER A 93 13.03 -11.82 -14.11
N ASN A 94 14.22 -11.25 -14.39
CA ASN A 94 15.02 -11.50 -15.60
C ASN A 94 14.25 -11.18 -16.90
N PRO A 95 13.96 -9.90 -17.19
CA PRO A 95 13.27 -9.51 -18.42
C PRO A 95 14.11 -9.93 -19.63
N ARG A 96 13.52 -10.71 -20.54
CA ARG A 96 14.18 -11.20 -21.76
C ARG A 96 13.70 -10.44 -22.99
N THR A 97 12.58 -9.73 -22.89
CA THR A 97 11.97 -9.00 -23.98
C THR A 97 11.93 -7.49 -23.71
N ALA A 98 11.96 -6.69 -24.78
CA ALA A 98 11.81 -5.23 -24.68
C ALA A 98 10.46 -4.81 -24.03
N GLN A 99 9.44 -5.67 -24.12
CA GLN A 99 8.14 -5.44 -23.50
C GLN A 99 8.21 -5.62 -21.98
N GLU A 100 8.88 -6.66 -21.48
CA GLU A 100 9.10 -6.89 -20.05
C GLU A 100 9.99 -5.80 -19.43
N GLU A 101 11.01 -5.34 -20.14
CA GLU A 101 11.83 -4.20 -19.71
C GLU A 101 10.99 -2.91 -19.61
N ARG A 102 10.14 -2.65 -20.59
CA ARG A 102 9.23 -1.50 -20.60
C ARG A 102 8.23 -1.59 -19.45
N TYR A 103 7.69 -2.79 -19.20
CA TYR A 103 6.81 -3.07 -18.08
C TYR A 103 7.51 -2.79 -16.74
N ASN A 104 8.72 -3.32 -16.52
CA ASN A 104 9.49 -3.07 -15.30
C ASN A 104 9.84 -1.58 -15.14
N LYS A 105 10.16 -0.84 -16.21
CA LYS A 105 10.38 0.61 -16.17
C LYS A 105 9.12 1.37 -15.72
N VAL A 106 7.95 1.02 -16.26
CA VAL A 106 6.66 1.60 -15.83
C VAL A 106 6.34 1.20 -14.40
N GLN A 107 6.64 -0.05 -14.02
CA GLN A 107 6.45 -0.57 -12.68
C GLN A 107 7.22 0.22 -11.63
N ILE A 108 8.52 0.43 -11.86
CA ILE A 108 9.39 1.20 -10.98
C ILE A 108 8.87 2.63 -10.81
N LYS A 109 8.49 3.29 -11.91
CA LYS A 109 7.90 4.64 -11.84
C LYS A 109 6.62 4.68 -11.02
N SER A 110 5.76 3.66 -11.19
CA SER A 110 4.50 3.49 -10.44
C SER A 110 4.76 3.34 -8.94
N ARG A 111 5.69 2.47 -8.56
CA ARG A 111 6.10 2.30 -7.16
C ARG A 111 6.63 3.59 -6.55
N ASN A 112 7.50 4.32 -7.25
CA ASN A 112 8.03 5.59 -6.75
C ASN A 112 6.90 6.59 -6.40
N SER A 113 5.80 6.60 -7.15
CA SER A 113 4.63 7.43 -6.84
C SER A 113 3.93 7.01 -5.55
N VAL A 114 3.74 5.70 -5.35
CA VAL A 114 3.13 5.14 -4.13
C VAL A 114 4.02 5.35 -2.90
N GLU A 115 5.33 5.18 -3.04
CA GLU A 115 6.30 5.46 -1.97
C GLU A 115 6.29 6.94 -1.58
N ARG A 116 6.22 7.85 -2.56
CA ARG A 116 6.04 9.29 -2.30
C ARG A 116 4.73 9.59 -1.59
N LEU A 117 3.63 8.93 -1.99
CA LEU A 117 2.34 9.01 -1.31
C LEU A 117 2.46 8.59 0.16
N PHE A 118 3.14 7.48 0.47
CA PHE A 118 3.38 7.09 1.86
C PHE A 118 4.19 8.12 2.63
N GLY A 119 5.21 8.72 2.00
CA GLY A 119 5.99 9.80 2.59
C GLY A 119 5.14 11.02 2.94
N VAL A 120 4.29 11.48 2.02
CA VAL A 120 3.38 12.61 2.24
C VAL A 120 2.36 12.27 3.33
N TRP A 121 1.75 11.09 3.25
CA TRP A 121 0.74 10.64 4.19
C TRP A 121 1.26 10.57 5.63
N LYS A 122 2.44 9.96 5.83
CA LYS A 122 3.09 9.85 7.15
C LYS A 122 3.66 11.17 7.67
N ARG A 123 4.08 12.08 6.78
CA ARG A 123 4.49 13.43 7.18
C ARG A 123 3.31 14.28 7.64
N ARG A 124 2.18 14.16 6.94
CA ARG A 124 0.94 14.88 7.25
C ARG A 124 0.31 14.41 8.56
N PHE A 125 0.41 13.11 8.84
CA PHE A 125 -0.11 12.50 10.06
C PHE A 125 1.01 11.77 10.82
N PRO A 126 1.85 12.51 11.59
CA PRO A 126 3.04 11.96 12.22
C PRO A 126 2.79 10.76 13.13
N TYR A 127 1.60 10.66 13.73
CA TYR A 127 1.21 9.52 14.56
C TYR A 127 1.17 8.18 13.79
N LEU A 128 1.00 8.21 12.46
CA LEU A 128 1.13 7.02 11.60
C LEU A 128 2.57 6.48 11.54
N HIS A 129 3.56 7.35 11.80
CA HIS A 129 4.98 6.99 11.85
C HIS A 129 5.44 6.72 13.28
N ILE A 130 5.06 7.58 14.24
CA ILE A 130 5.49 7.52 15.64
C ILE A 130 4.89 6.29 16.34
N GLY A 131 3.61 6.02 16.09
CA GLY A 131 2.86 4.88 16.60
C GLY A 131 1.52 5.27 17.20
N LEU A 132 0.50 4.44 16.95
CA LEU A 132 -0.83 4.59 17.54
C LEU A 132 -0.98 3.74 18.80
N ALA A 133 -1.38 4.38 19.91
CA ALA A 133 -1.54 3.77 21.22
C ALA A 133 -2.99 3.34 21.52
N THR A 134 -3.73 2.86 20.51
CA THR A 134 -5.13 2.47 20.67
C THR A 134 -5.33 0.98 20.38
N LYS A 135 -6.53 0.45 20.68
CA LYS A 135 -6.90 -0.93 20.29
C LYS A 135 -6.87 -1.07 18.76
N LEU A 136 -6.75 -2.30 18.26
CA LEU A 136 -6.61 -2.58 16.82
C LEU A 136 -7.77 -2.04 15.98
N SER A 137 -9.02 -2.22 16.43
CA SER A 137 -10.20 -1.78 15.68
C SER A 137 -10.26 -0.24 15.53
N PRO A 138 -10.13 0.57 16.59
CA PRO A 138 -9.99 2.03 16.47
C PRO A 138 -8.77 2.45 15.63
N THR A 139 -7.64 1.76 15.79
CA THR A 139 -6.43 2.04 15.00
C THR A 139 -6.70 1.92 13.50
N ALA A 140 -7.40 0.86 13.06
CA ALA A 140 -7.72 0.66 11.66
C ALA A 140 -8.60 1.80 11.12
N ASN A 141 -9.62 2.21 11.88
CA ASN A 141 -10.50 3.32 11.50
C ASN A 141 -9.74 4.64 11.40
N ILE A 142 -8.84 4.94 12.36
CA ILE A 142 -7.99 6.14 12.31
C ILE A 142 -7.17 6.14 11.03
N ILE A 143 -6.51 5.02 10.70
CA ILE A 143 -5.70 4.91 9.47
C ILE A 143 -6.54 5.21 8.22
N ILE A 144 -7.73 4.62 8.11
CA ILE A 144 -8.63 4.85 6.96
C ILE A 144 -9.05 6.32 6.88
N VAL A 145 -9.45 6.91 8.00
CA VAL A 145 -9.86 8.33 8.07
C VAL A 145 -8.71 9.27 7.67
N CYS A 146 -7.48 8.98 8.12
CA CYS A 146 -6.30 9.73 7.69
C CYS A 146 -6.01 9.60 6.19
N ALA A 147 -6.22 8.42 5.61
CA ALA A 147 -6.05 8.19 4.18
C ALA A 147 -7.03 9.07 3.38
N VAL A 148 -8.32 9.06 3.76
CA VAL A 148 -9.35 9.89 3.12
C VAL A 148 -9.03 11.37 3.26
N MET A 149 -8.68 11.84 4.46
CA MET A 149 -8.29 13.24 4.67
C MET A 149 -7.05 13.64 3.88
N CYS A 150 -6.10 12.71 3.67
CA CYS A 150 -4.93 12.98 2.85
C CYS A 150 -5.31 13.31 1.40
N MET A 151 -6.33 12.64 0.86
CA MET A 151 -6.83 12.85 -0.50
C MET A 151 -7.56 14.18 -0.66
N CYS A 152 -8.42 14.56 0.29
CA CYS A 152 -9.21 15.80 0.17
C CYS A 152 -8.35 17.06 0.14
N SER A 153 -7.16 17.01 0.72
CA SER A 153 -6.29 18.18 0.81
C SER A 153 -5.20 18.25 -0.24
N THR A 154 -4.98 17.18 -1.02
CA THR A 154 -4.13 17.24 -2.22
C THR A 154 -4.87 17.83 -3.43
N THR A 155 -6.18 18.13 -3.30
CA THR A 155 -7.02 18.71 -4.36
C THR A 155 -7.10 20.25 -4.31
N LEU A 156 -6.43 20.91 -3.37
CA LEU A 156 -6.48 22.38 -3.17
C LEU A 156 -5.21 23.12 -3.62
N GLN A 157 -4.44 22.56 -4.55
CA GLN A 157 -3.31 23.23 -5.21
C GLN A 157 -3.43 23.08 -6.71
#